data_AF-A0ABC9FIS9-F1
#
_entry.id   AF-A0ABC9FIS9-F1
#
_cell.length_a   1.000
_cell.length_b   1.000
_cell.length_c   1.000
_cell.angle_alpha   90.00
_cell.angle_beta   90.00
_cell.angle_gamma   90.00
#
_symmetry.space_group_name_H-M   'P 1'
#
loop_
_entity.id
_entity.type
_entity.pdbx_description
1 polymer ?
#
loop_
_entity_poly.entity_id
_entity_poly.type
_entity_poly.pdbx_seq_one_letter_code
_entity_poly.pdbx_strand_id
1 'polypeptide(L)'
;MDSSQLSSAGAANSAIYQSQWSSQQSNPGTVLACTLSFLAAAISSAGGVGGGSLYVPILTIAAGLPLKAATAFSTFMVTGGTLSNVLYTIFFLRRRGSAAGGRQPSAIDYGIAVVSQPCLLLGASAGVLCNVSFPEWLVTALFAMFLAFATLKTCAAGVRRWRAETAEMGRIRTPDAAAAAAAAEEALLEGGGGGGGGGRRCEWVDLAVLVTVWLCFFVMHLFIGGEGAKGASGIKPCGVAYWLITAAQIPVAMAFTACIGHQRRKSQAHQHGIDQPRLTQAMSVSSKLDALPAFVFPVAALLTGAMSGLFGIGGGLLLNPVLLQIGVPPKTASATTMFMVLFCASMSMAQFVILGLQGIASALVYAATCFVASVVGLAAIEGAIRRSGRASLIVFMVAGVLALSAVVIACSGAARVWEEYTSDQYMGFKMPC
;
A
#
# COMPACT_ATOMS: atom_id res chain seq x y z
N MET A 1 32.38 -28.67 -2.01
CA MET A 1 32.54 -27.32 -1.43
C MET A 1 32.19 -27.44 0.04
N ASP A 2 33.20 -27.34 0.92
CA ASP A 2 33.06 -27.65 2.34
C ASP A 2 32.18 -26.64 3.08
N SER A 3 31.34 -27.16 3.97
CA SER A 3 30.44 -26.41 4.86
C SER A 3 31.14 -25.42 5.79
N SER A 4 32.45 -25.58 6.02
CA SER A 4 33.28 -24.63 6.78
C SER A 4 33.62 -23.37 5.98
N GLN A 5 33.79 -23.46 4.66
CA GLN A 5 34.09 -22.33 3.77
C GLN A 5 32.85 -21.48 3.47
N LEU A 6 31.65 -22.10 3.39
CA LEU A 6 30.38 -21.37 3.30
C LEU A 6 30.07 -20.59 4.58
N SER A 7 30.36 -21.19 5.75
CA SER A 7 30.15 -20.55 7.05
C SER A 7 31.14 -19.41 7.31
N SER A 8 32.39 -19.51 6.84
CA SER A 8 33.37 -18.41 6.95
C SER A 8 33.10 -17.27 5.98
N ALA A 9 32.61 -17.56 4.76
CA ALA A 9 32.18 -16.54 3.81
C ALA A 9 30.89 -15.83 4.25
N GLY A 10 29.94 -16.56 4.84
CA GLY A 10 28.74 -15.98 5.47
C GLY A 10 29.06 -15.12 6.69
N ALA A 11 29.99 -15.56 7.55
CA ALA A 11 30.45 -14.79 8.70
C ALA A 11 31.22 -13.51 8.27
N ALA A 12 32.09 -13.60 7.26
CA ALA A 12 32.82 -12.46 6.73
C ALA A 12 31.88 -11.44 6.05
N ASN A 13 30.92 -11.90 5.24
CA ASN A 13 29.90 -11.02 4.67
C ASN A 13 29.03 -10.38 5.76
N SER A 14 28.59 -11.15 6.76
CA SER A 14 27.82 -10.60 7.89
C SER A 14 28.60 -9.55 8.66
N ALA A 15 29.91 -9.73 8.87
CA ALA A 15 30.78 -8.76 9.54
C ALA A 15 31.03 -7.50 8.70
N ILE A 16 31.18 -7.64 7.37
CA ILE A 16 31.30 -6.50 6.45
C ILE A 16 30.00 -5.70 6.45
N TYR A 17 28.85 -6.35 6.31
CA TYR A 17 27.56 -5.68 6.44
C TYR A 17 27.41 -5.03 7.82
N GLN A 18 27.68 -5.74 8.92
CA GLN A 18 27.60 -5.19 10.29
C GLN A 18 28.50 -3.96 10.49
N SER A 19 29.69 -3.93 9.89
CA SER A 19 30.63 -2.79 9.94
C SER A 19 30.16 -1.60 9.08
N GLN A 20 29.50 -1.89 7.95
CA GLN A 20 28.89 -0.88 7.08
C GLN A 20 27.64 -0.28 7.73
N TRP A 21 26.87 -1.06 8.51
CA TRP A 21 25.71 -0.61 9.26
C TRP A 21 26.07 0.19 10.53
N SER A 22 27.12 -0.18 11.26
CA SER A 22 27.56 0.54 12.46
C SER A 22 28.13 1.93 12.14
N SER A 23 28.82 2.07 11.01
CA SER A 23 29.28 3.38 10.49
C SER A 23 28.14 4.26 9.94
N GLN A 24 26.98 3.66 9.61
CA GLN A 24 25.82 4.38 9.07
C GLN A 24 25.01 5.13 10.13
N GLN A 25 25.09 4.76 11.41
CA GLN A 25 24.35 5.39 12.51
C GLN A 25 24.78 6.86 12.76
N SER A 26 25.98 7.26 12.34
CA SER A 26 26.53 8.63 12.48
C SER A 26 26.73 9.37 11.14
N ASN A 27 26.26 8.83 10.02
CA ASN A 27 26.45 9.43 8.70
C ASN A 27 25.43 10.54 8.42
N PRO A 28 25.84 11.68 7.83
CA PRO A 28 24.91 12.75 7.41
C PRO A 28 23.85 12.25 6.42
N GLY A 29 24.14 11.20 5.65
CA GLY A 29 23.19 10.54 4.76
C GLY A 29 21.98 9.94 5.46
N THR A 30 22.13 9.39 6.67
CA THR A 30 21.03 8.82 7.45
C THR A 30 20.07 9.90 7.94
N VAL A 31 20.61 11.03 8.39
CA VAL A 31 19.82 12.20 8.80
C VAL A 31 19.07 12.79 7.60
N LEU A 32 19.74 12.92 6.46
CA LEU A 32 19.11 13.37 5.22
C LEU A 32 18.00 12.41 4.75
N ALA A 33 18.23 11.10 4.81
CA ALA A 33 17.22 10.10 4.49
C ALA A 33 16.00 10.19 5.42
N CYS A 34 16.22 10.38 6.73
CA CYS A 34 15.15 10.58 7.71
C CYS A 34 14.32 11.83 7.42
N THR A 35 14.96 12.97 7.14
CA THR A 35 14.25 14.23 6.88
C THR A 35 13.46 14.18 5.57
N LEU A 36 14.06 13.66 4.50
CA LEU A 36 13.37 13.47 3.23
C LEU A 36 12.21 12.47 3.35
N SER A 37 12.40 11.39 4.11
CA SER A 37 11.34 10.41 4.37
C SER A 37 10.20 10.99 5.20
N PHE A 38 10.49 11.85 6.17
CA PHE A 38 9.49 12.58 6.93
C PHE A 38 8.64 13.47 6.01
N LEU A 39 9.27 14.25 5.12
CA LEU A 39 8.56 15.10 4.15
C LEU A 39 7.73 14.25 3.18
N ALA A 40 8.30 13.16 2.66
CA ALA A 40 7.60 12.24 1.78
C ALA A 40 6.39 11.57 2.46
N ALA A 41 6.53 11.17 3.73
CA ALA A 41 5.45 10.60 4.53
C ALA A 41 4.32 11.61 4.77
N ALA A 42 4.66 12.87 5.09
CA ALA A 42 3.70 13.92 5.28
C ALA A 42 2.88 14.20 4.02
N ILE A 43 3.54 14.31 2.85
CA ILE A 43 2.89 14.60 1.56
C ILE A 43 2.05 13.40 1.08
N SER A 44 2.59 12.19 1.17
CA SER A 44 1.93 10.99 0.64
C SER A 44 0.69 10.55 1.43
N SER A 45 0.64 10.86 2.72
CA SER A 45 -0.47 10.48 3.59
C SER A 45 -1.77 11.21 3.24
N ALA A 46 -1.71 12.44 2.75
CA ALA A 46 -2.91 13.10 2.21
C ALA A 46 -3.39 12.57 0.87
N GLY A 47 -2.49 11.99 0.07
CA GLY A 47 -2.85 11.40 -1.20
C GLY A 47 -3.56 10.04 -1.08
N GLY A 48 -3.57 9.42 0.11
CA GLY A 48 -4.06 8.05 0.28
C GLY A 48 -3.23 7.03 -0.51
N VAL A 49 -1.96 7.35 -0.78
CA VAL A 49 -1.07 6.57 -1.66
C VAL A 49 -0.16 5.62 -0.88
N GLY A 50 0.21 5.98 0.36
CA GLY A 50 0.97 5.08 1.26
C GLY A 50 2.49 5.18 1.16
N GLY A 51 3.04 6.27 0.61
CA GLY A 51 4.44 6.72 0.78
C GLY A 51 5.58 5.89 0.19
N GLY A 52 5.42 4.58 0.03
CA GLY A 52 6.55 3.69 -0.27
C GLY A 52 7.18 3.89 -1.65
N SER A 53 6.44 4.43 -2.62
CA SER A 53 7.00 4.84 -3.92
C SER A 53 8.06 5.93 -3.81
N LEU A 54 8.06 6.68 -2.69
CA LEU A 54 9.01 7.74 -2.41
C LEU A 54 10.14 7.26 -1.50
N TYR A 55 9.84 6.37 -0.53
CA TYR A 55 10.82 5.91 0.45
C TYR A 55 11.97 5.13 -0.18
N VAL A 56 11.69 4.20 -1.10
CA VAL A 56 12.72 3.39 -1.74
C VAL A 56 13.77 4.23 -2.49
N PRO A 57 13.40 5.20 -3.35
CA PRO A 57 14.36 6.12 -3.95
C PRO A 57 15.16 6.89 -2.91
N ILE A 58 14.48 7.47 -1.91
CA ILE A 58 15.13 8.27 -0.85
C ILE A 58 16.18 7.44 -0.11
N LEU A 59 15.85 6.21 0.28
CA LEU A 59 16.76 5.30 0.98
C LEU A 59 17.92 4.84 0.10
N THR A 60 17.67 4.58 -1.18
CA THR A 60 18.71 4.15 -2.13
C THR A 60 19.75 5.26 -2.38
N ILE A 61 19.29 6.53 -2.42
CA ILE A 61 20.13 7.69 -2.72
C ILE A 61 20.77 8.27 -1.47
N ALA A 62 19.96 8.64 -0.47
CA ALA A 62 20.43 9.37 0.71
C ALA A 62 21.11 8.45 1.73
N ALA A 63 20.61 7.22 1.89
CA ALA A 63 21.22 6.23 2.79
C ALA A 63 22.13 5.24 2.05
N GLY A 64 22.28 5.36 0.72
CA GLY A 64 23.17 4.52 -0.08
C GLY A 64 22.79 3.03 -0.08
N LEU A 65 21.56 2.70 0.33
CA LEU A 65 21.15 1.29 0.49
C LEU A 65 21.00 0.60 -0.86
N PRO A 66 21.31 -0.72 -0.95
CA PRO A 66 20.94 -1.50 -2.13
C PRO A 66 19.41 -1.54 -2.24
N LEU A 67 18.90 -1.63 -3.48
CA LEU A 67 17.47 -1.48 -3.73
C LEU A 67 16.65 -2.49 -2.93
N LYS A 68 17.11 -3.75 -2.83
CA LYS A 68 16.43 -4.79 -2.04
C LYS A 68 16.34 -4.46 -0.55
N ALA A 69 17.41 -3.93 0.05
CA ALA A 69 17.37 -3.48 1.45
C ALA A 69 16.45 -2.25 1.60
N ALA A 70 16.52 -1.29 0.67
CA ALA A 70 15.63 -0.13 0.67
C ALA A 70 14.14 -0.54 0.55
N THR A 71 13.83 -1.56 -0.26
CA THR A 71 12.45 -2.10 -0.35
C THR A 71 11.99 -2.70 0.97
N ALA A 72 12.85 -3.45 1.67
CA ALA A 72 12.53 -4.00 2.97
C ALA A 72 12.28 -2.89 4.01
N PHE A 73 13.20 -1.92 4.14
CA PHE A 73 13.03 -0.77 5.04
C PHE A 73 11.78 0.06 4.72
N SER A 74 11.46 0.23 3.43
CA SER A 74 10.24 0.91 3.00
C SER A 74 8.98 0.21 3.52
N THR A 75 8.93 -1.14 3.57
CA THR A 75 7.74 -1.82 4.13
C THR A 75 7.49 -1.48 5.60
N PHE A 76 8.53 -1.27 6.41
CA PHE A 76 8.40 -0.79 7.79
C PHE A 76 7.84 0.64 7.83
N MET A 77 8.37 1.51 6.97
CA MET A 77 7.94 2.91 6.86
C MET A 77 6.48 3.04 6.41
N VAL A 78 6.10 2.29 5.37
CA VAL A 78 4.72 2.21 4.86
C VAL A 78 3.80 1.68 5.95
N THR A 79 4.20 0.64 6.69
CA THR A 79 3.42 0.10 7.81
C THR A 79 3.20 1.18 8.88
N GLY A 80 4.27 1.90 9.27
CA GLY A 80 4.16 3.00 10.23
C GLY A 80 3.24 4.14 9.78
N GLY A 81 3.38 4.61 8.53
CA GLY A 81 2.55 5.70 7.99
C GLY A 81 1.09 5.32 7.75
N THR A 82 0.83 4.09 7.29
CA THR A 82 -0.56 3.62 7.12
C THR A 82 -1.23 3.31 8.46
N LEU A 83 -0.48 2.82 9.45
CA LEU A 83 -0.98 2.64 10.80
C LEU A 83 -1.45 3.96 11.39
N SER A 84 -0.64 5.02 11.32
CA SER A 84 -1.06 6.34 11.80
C SER A 84 -2.24 6.90 11.02
N ASN A 85 -2.32 6.72 9.70
CA ASN A 85 -3.47 7.17 8.90
C ASN A 85 -4.77 6.45 9.32
N VAL A 86 -4.72 5.14 9.53
CA VAL A 86 -5.86 4.36 10.01
C VAL A 86 -6.26 4.80 11.42
N LEU A 87 -5.29 4.96 12.34
CA LEU A 87 -5.55 5.44 13.70
C LEU A 87 -6.17 6.85 13.69
N TYR A 88 -5.63 7.77 12.89
CA TYR A 88 -6.15 9.12 12.75
C TYR A 88 -7.59 9.10 12.22
N THR A 89 -7.86 8.28 11.19
CA THR A 89 -9.19 8.14 10.60
C THR A 89 -10.20 7.58 11.59
N ILE A 90 -9.84 6.52 12.32
CA ILE A 90 -10.74 5.87 13.28
C ILE A 90 -10.96 6.74 14.52
N PHE A 91 -9.94 7.42 15.03
CA PHE A 91 -10.00 8.13 16.30
C PHE A 91 -10.45 9.58 16.16
N PHE A 92 -9.90 10.32 15.19
CA PHE A 92 -10.10 11.76 15.07
C PHE A 92 -11.35 12.10 14.24
N LEU A 93 -11.51 11.50 13.06
CA LEU A 93 -12.68 11.76 12.22
C LEU A 93 -13.98 11.21 12.85
N ARG A 94 -13.92 10.06 13.52
CA ARG A 94 -15.09 9.50 14.22
C ARG A 94 -15.57 10.37 15.39
N ARG A 95 -14.64 11.03 16.11
CA ARG A 95 -14.98 11.97 17.19
C ARG A 95 -15.61 13.26 16.67
N ARG A 96 -15.12 13.78 15.54
CA ARG A 96 -15.64 15.02 14.94
C ARG A 96 -17.04 14.84 14.34
N GLY A 97 -17.31 13.68 13.72
CA GLY A 97 -18.65 13.33 13.22
C GLY A 97 -19.67 13.12 14.34
N SER A 98 -19.25 12.56 15.48
CA SER A 98 -20.14 12.36 16.64
C SER A 98 -20.56 13.67 17.33
N ALA A 99 -19.82 14.77 17.13
CA ALA A 99 -20.14 16.09 17.66
C ALA A 99 -21.12 16.88 16.77
N ALA A 100 -21.33 16.48 15.51
CA ALA A 100 -22.15 17.19 14.53
C ALA A 100 -23.55 16.57 14.29
N GLY A 101 -24.01 15.66 15.16
CA GLY A 101 -25.39 15.13 15.16
C GLY A 101 -25.79 14.20 14.00
N GLY A 102 -25.00 14.11 12.92
CA GLY A 102 -25.27 13.26 11.75
C GLY A 102 -24.53 11.90 11.79
N ARG A 103 -25.24 10.83 11.45
CA ARG A 103 -24.71 9.46 11.32
C ARG A 103 -23.88 9.34 10.03
N GLN A 104 -22.65 9.84 10.04
CA GLN A 104 -21.76 9.75 8.88
C GLN A 104 -21.40 8.28 8.57
N PRO A 105 -21.37 7.89 7.28
CA PRO A 105 -20.96 6.54 6.87
C PRO A 105 -19.52 6.25 7.32
N SER A 106 -19.23 4.97 7.56
CA SER A 106 -17.88 4.51 7.92
C SER A 106 -16.89 4.97 6.85
N ALA A 107 -15.84 5.68 7.27
CA ALA A 107 -14.82 6.18 6.34
C ALA A 107 -14.08 5.03 5.62
N ILE A 108 -14.05 3.83 6.21
CA ILE A 108 -13.43 2.63 5.64
C ILE A 108 -14.55 1.69 5.18
N ASP A 109 -14.49 1.24 3.93
CA ASP A 109 -15.37 0.20 3.40
C ASP A 109 -14.76 -1.18 3.67
N TYR A 110 -15.18 -1.77 4.79
CA TYR A 110 -14.74 -3.10 5.20
C TYR A 110 -15.20 -4.21 4.24
N GLY A 111 -16.29 -4.00 3.51
CA GLY A 111 -16.80 -4.99 2.55
C GLY A 111 -15.85 -5.19 1.39
N ILE A 112 -15.32 -4.09 0.86
CA ILE A 112 -14.33 -4.15 -0.22
C ILE A 112 -13.01 -4.69 0.30
N ALA A 113 -12.56 -4.25 1.48
CA ALA A 113 -11.31 -4.70 2.08
C ALA A 113 -11.28 -6.21 2.33
N VAL A 114 -12.34 -6.78 2.93
CA VAL A 114 -12.41 -8.22 3.25
C VAL A 114 -12.37 -9.09 2.00
N VAL A 115 -13.02 -8.69 0.90
CA VAL A 115 -13.03 -9.47 -0.35
C VAL A 115 -11.67 -9.46 -1.06
N SER A 116 -10.95 -8.34 -1.01
CA SER A 116 -9.68 -8.16 -1.73
C SER A 116 -8.45 -8.61 -0.94
N GLN A 117 -8.55 -8.68 0.40
CA GLN A 117 -7.40 -8.97 1.25
C GLN A 117 -6.69 -10.30 0.96
N PRO A 118 -7.38 -11.44 0.77
CA PRO A 118 -6.68 -12.71 0.52
C PRO A 118 -5.83 -12.65 -0.75
N CYS A 119 -6.35 -12.04 -1.82
CA CYS A 119 -5.62 -11.84 -3.07
C CYS A 119 -4.46 -10.85 -2.90
N LEU A 120 -4.66 -9.79 -2.12
CA LEU A 120 -3.62 -8.80 -1.82
C LEU A 120 -2.46 -9.40 -1.03
N LEU A 121 -2.73 -10.22 0.01
CA LEU A 121 -1.71 -10.89 0.81
C LEU A 121 -0.98 -12.00 0.05
N LEU A 122 -1.70 -12.74 -0.80
CA LEU A 122 -1.09 -13.71 -1.72
C LEU A 122 -0.13 -13.00 -2.68
N GLY A 123 -0.57 -11.89 -3.28
CA GLY A 123 0.26 -11.04 -4.12
C GLY A 123 1.49 -10.53 -3.35
N ALA A 124 1.31 -9.99 -2.15
CA ALA A 124 2.40 -9.47 -1.32
C ALA A 124 3.48 -10.53 -1.07
N SER A 125 3.05 -11.75 -0.75
CA SER A 125 3.92 -12.90 -0.53
C SER A 125 4.72 -13.26 -1.78
N ALA A 126 4.05 -13.35 -2.93
CA ALA A 126 4.71 -13.60 -4.21
C ALA A 126 5.69 -12.47 -4.57
N GLY A 127 5.32 -11.21 -4.31
CA GLY A 127 6.16 -10.04 -4.55
C GLY A 127 7.46 -10.06 -3.75
N VAL A 128 7.40 -10.38 -2.46
CA VAL A 128 8.60 -10.50 -1.62
C VAL A 128 9.50 -11.65 -2.10
N LEU A 129 8.91 -12.79 -2.50
CA LEU A 129 9.68 -13.90 -3.08
C LEU A 129 10.38 -13.48 -4.39
N CYS A 130 9.70 -12.73 -5.25
CA CYS A 130 10.29 -12.15 -6.46
C CYS A 130 11.40 -11.15 -6.12
N ASN A 131 11.26 -10.33 -5.07
CA ASN A 131 12.30 -9.38 -4.66
C ASN A 131 13.61 -10.10 -4.29
N VAL A 132 13.51 -11.21 -3.56
CA VAL A 132 14.67 -12.02 -3.19
C VAL A 132 15.27 -12.71 -4.42
N SER A 133 14.43 -13.31 -5.28
CA SER A 133 14.88 -14.15 -6.40
C SER A 133 15.42 -13.37 -7.59
N PHE A 134 14.83 -12.22 -7.90
CA PHE A 134 15.17 -11.44 -9.10
C PHE A 134 16.51 -10.71 -8.92
N PRO A 135 17.33 -10.59 -9.98
CA PRO A 135 18.56 -9.80 -9.91
C PRO A 135 18.26 -8.30 -9.71
N GLU A 136 19.21 -7.56 -9.15
CA GLU A 136 18.99 -6.15 -8.77
C GLU A 136 18.66 -5.26 -9.96
N TRP A 137 19.32 -5.47 -11.11
CA TRP A 137 19.04 -4.74 -12.36
C TRP A 137 17.58 -4.90 -12.80
N LEU A 138 17.02 -6.11 -12.65
CA LEU A 138 15.65 -6.41 -13.06
C LEU A 138 14.64 -5.72 -12.12
N VAL A 139 14.86 -5.82 -10.81
CA VAL A 139 14.01 -5.11 -9.82
C VAL A 139 14.07 -3.60 -10.05
N THR A 140 15.26 -3.07 -10.32
CA THR A 140 15.46 -1.64 -10.61
C THR A 140 14.75 -1.20 -11.89
N ALA A 141 14.87 -1.98 -12.97
CA ALA A 141 14.21 -1.70 -14.25
C ALA A 141 12.67 -1.76 -14.11
N LEU A 142 12.14 -2.78 -13.45
CA LEU A 142 10.71 -2.92 -13.19
C LEU A 142 10.19 -1.77 -12.31
N PHE A 143 10.95 -1.37 -11.29
CA PHE A 143 10.57 -0.27 -10.41
C PHE A 143 10.60 1.08 -11.13
N ALA A 144 11.63 1.34 -11.95
CA ALA A 144 11.71 2.55 -12.77
C ALA A 144 10.55 2.63 -13.77
N MET A 145 10.21 1.52 -14.44
CA MET A 145 9.05 1.43 -15.35
C MET A 145 7.73 1.72 -14.60
N PHE A 146 7.57 1.14 -13.41
CA PHE A 146 6.39 1.38 -12.57
C PHE A 146 6.28 2.86 -12.16
N LEU A 147 7.37 3.48 -11.70
CA LEU A 147 7.38 4.89 -11.32
C LEU A 147 7.10 5.81 -12.51
N ALA A 148 7.65 5.51 -13.69
CA ALA A 148 7.36 6.25 -14.92
C ALA A 148 5.87 6.17 -15.27
N PHE A 149 5.29 4.96 -15.29
CA PHE A 149 3.87 4.76 -15.54
C PHE A 149 2.98 5.48 -14.51
N ALA A 150 3.30 5.34 -13.22
CA ALA A 150 2.57 6.00 -12.15
C ALA A 150 2.67 7.52 -12.25
N THR A 151 3.84 8.06 -12.60
CA THR A 151 4.05 9.50 -12.82
C THR A 151 3.17 10.00 -13.96
N LEU A 152 3.19 9.34 -15.12
CA LEU A 152 2.38 9.74 -16.28
C LEU A 152 0.88 9.71 -15.95
N LYS A 153 0.42 8.65 -15.28
CA LYS A 153 -0.99 8.52 -14.85
C LYS A 153 -1.37 9.61 -13.84
N THR A 154 -0.50 9.91 -12.88
CA THR A 154 -0.73 10.92 -11.83
C THR A 154 -0.71 12.33 -12.41
N CYS A 155 0.24 12.66 -13.29
CA CYS A 155 0.27 13.93 -14.02
C CYS A 155 -1.00 14.14 -14.84
N ALA A 156 -1.42 13.12 -15.60
CA ALA A 156 -2.65 13.19 -16.39
C ALA A 156 -3.90 13.39 -15.51
N ALA A 157 -3.98 12.70 -14.37
CA ALA A 157 -5.04 12.89 -13.39
C ALA A 157 -4.99 14.29 -12.74
N GLY A 158 -3.80 14.78 -12.40
CA GLY A 158 -3.58 16.12 -11.85
C GLY A 158 -4.02 17.22 -12.79
N VAL A 159 -3.66 17.14 -14.08
CA VAL A 159 -4.10 18.09 -15.12
C VAL A 159 -5.62 18.05 -15.29
N ARG A 160 -6.24 16.86 -15.34
CA ARG A 160 -7.71 16.74 -15.41
C ARG A 160 -8.38 17.40 -14.20
N ARG A 161 -7.87 17.13 -13.00
CA ARG A 161 -8.41 17.68 -11.75
C ARG A 161 -8.25 19.20 -11.67
N TRP A 162 -7.08 19.71 -12.06
CA TRP A 162 -6.83 21.15 -12.16
C TRP A 162 -7.79 21.85 -13.12
N ARG A 163 -8.03 21.26 -14.30
CA ARG A 163 -8.99 21.80 -15.26
C ARG A 163 -10.41 21.83 -14.70
N ALA A 164 -10.84 20.78 -14.00
CA ALA A 164 -12.14 20.73 -13.34
C ALA A 164 -12.26 21.77 -12.21
N GLU A 165 -11.27 21.86 -11.32
CA GLU A 165 -11.24 22.84 -10.22
C GLU A 165 -11.19 24.29 -10.75
N THR A 166 -10.52 24.52 -11.88
CA THR A 166 -10.46 25.84 -12.53
C THR A 166 -11.79 26.20 -13.21
N ALA A 167 -12.48 25.24 -13.82
CA ALA A 167 -13.81 25.45 -14.42
C ALA A 167 -14.88 25.76 -13.37
N GLU A 168 -14.84 25.07 -12.22
CA GLU A 168 -15.79 25.28 -11.12
C GLU A 168 -15.60 26.64 -10.44
N MET A 169 -14.35 27.04 -10.19
CA MET A 169 -14.03 28.41 -9.74
C MET A 169 -14.49 29.50 -10.73
N GLY A 170 -14.61 29.16 -12.02
CA GLY A 170 -15.23 30.03 -13.03
C GLY A 170 -16.74 30.15 -12.89
N ARG A 171 -17.46 29.06 -12.51
CA ARG A 171 -18.92 29.06 -12.28
C ARG A 171 -19.33 29.74 -10.96
N ILE A 172 -18.59 29.51 -9.87
CA ILE A 172 -18.87 30.06 -8.53
C ILE A 172 -18.83 31.61 -8.49
N ARG A 173 -18.22 32.26 -9.49
CA ARG A 173 -18.28 33.73 -9.67
C ARG A 173 -19.70 34.26 -9.94
N THR A 174 -20.68 33.40 -10.19
CA THR A 174 -22.11 33.78 -10.20
C THR A 174 -22.79 33.37 -8.88
N PRO A 175 -23.44 34.30 -8.15
CA PRO A 175 -23.96 34.06 -6.80
C PRO A 175 -25.00 32.92 -6.73
N ASP A 176 -25.80 32.73 -7.79
CA ASP A 176 -26.79 31.64 -7.87
C ASP A 176 -26.15 30.27 -8.10
N ALA A 177 -25.01 30.21 -8.79
CA ALA A 177 -24.28 28.95 -9.01
C ALA A 177 -23.47 28.54 -7.78
N ALA A 178 -23.02 29.49 -6.94
CA ALA A 178 -22.33 29.20 -5.70
C ALA A 178 -23.25 28.52 -4.66
N ALA A 179 -24.52 28.96 -4.57
CA ALA A 179 -25.52 28.31 -3.72
C ALA A 179 -25.91 26.92 -4.26
N ALA A 180 -26.03 26.76 -5.58
CA ALA A 180 -26.31 25.47 -6.21
C ALA A 180 -25.12 24.48 -6.15
N ALA A 181 -23.88 24.97 -6.22
CA ALA A 181 -22.67 24.15 -6.07
C ALA A 181 -22.43 23.75 -4.61
N ALA A 182 -22.69 24.63 -3.65
CA ALA A 182 -22.68 24.30 -2.22
C ALA A 182 -23.77 23.27 -1.90
N ALA A 183 -24.99 23.44 -2.43
CA ALA A 183 -26.07 22.47 -2.29
C ALA A 183 -25.79 21.15 -3.03
N ALA A 184 -25.01 21.15 -4.13
CA ALA A 184 -24.61 19.94 -4.85
C ALA A 184 -23.44 19.20 -4.18
N GLU A 185 -22.50 19.93 -3.56
CA GLU A 185 -21.43 19.37 -2.72
C GLU A 185 -22.02 18.81 -1.42
N GLU A 186 -22.94 19.53 -0.79
CA GLU A 186 -23.73 19.07 0.36
C GLU A 186 -24.63 17.89 -0.04
N ALA A 187 -25.28 17.90 -1.20
CA ALA A 187 -26.04 16.74 -1.71
C ALA A 187 -25.16 15.56 -2.20
N LEU A 188 -23.87 15.75 -2.50
CA LEU A 188 -22.93 14.65 -2.73
C LEU A 188 -22.37 14.09 -1.41
N LEU A 189 -22.28 14.93 -0.37
CA LEU A 189 -21.95 14.52 0.99
C LEU A 189 -23.14 13.89 1.74
N GLU A 190 -24.37 14.31 1.43
CA GLU A 190 -25.63 13.82 2.01
C GLU A 190 -26.30 12.72 1.15
N GLY A 191 -26.15 12.77 -0.18
CA GLY A 191 -26.68 11.78 -1.13
C GLY A 191 -25.92 10.46 -1.17
N GLY A 192 -24.78 10.37 -0.48
CA GLY A 192 -24.16 9.10 -0.09
C GLY A 192 -24.80 8.44 1.13
N GLY A 193 -25.83 9.06 1.74
CA GLY A 193 -26.53 8.61 2.94
C GLY A 193 -27.70 7.64 2.70
N GLY A 194 -27.82 7.06 1.51
CA GLY A 194 -28.91 6.14 1.16
C GLY A 194 -28.50 4.68 1.17
N GLY A 195 -28.71 3.99 2.29
CA GLY A 195 -28.82 2.53 2.32
C GLY A 195 -27.77 1.82 3.16
N GLY A 196 -28.11 1.55 4.42
CA GLY A 196 -27.30 0.66 5.26
C GLY A 196 -27.48 0.86 6.76
N GLY A 197 -28.71 0.95 7.25
CA GLY A 197 -29.02 0.76 8.66
C GLY A 197 -28.73 -0.68 9.07
N GLY A 198 -27.46 -1.04 9.22
CA GLY A 198 -26.99 -2.39 9.54
C GLY A 198 -25.84 -2.36 10.54
N GLY A 199 -26.20 -2.21 11.83
CA GLY A 199 -25.44 -2.57 13.04
C GLY A 199 -23.91 -2.43 13.07
N ARG A 200 -23.42 -1.61 14.02
CA ARG A 200 -22.04 -1.63 14.57
C ARG A 200 -21.49 -3.03 14.90
N ARG A 201 -22.33 -4.07 14.98
CA ARG A 201 -21.94 -5.48 15.16
C ARG A 201 -21.24 -6.08 13.93
N CYS A 202 -21.49 -5.63 12.70
CA CYS A 202 -20.91 -6.21 11.50
C CYS A 202 -19.48 -5.72 11.21
N GLU A 203 -19.13 -4.47 11.54
CA GLU A 203 -17.79 -3.92 11.28
C GLU A 203 -16.68 -4.66 12.04
N TRP A 204 -16.94 -5.02 13.31
CA TRP A 204 -15.99 -5.80 14.12
C TRP A 204 -15.84 -7.24 13.63
N VAL A 205 -16.89 -7.81 13.06
CA VAL A 205 -16.84 -9.14 12.43
C VAL A 205 -15.98 -9.08 11.18
N ASP A 206 -16.20 -8.10 10.29
CA ASP A 206 -15.37 -7.91 9.10
C ASP A 206 -13.89 -7.66 9.46
N LEU A 207 -13.62 -6.84 10.50
CA LEU A 207 -12.27 -6.63 11.02
C LEU A 207 -11.67 -7.93 11.60
N ALA A 208 -12.44 -8.69 12.37
CA ALA A 208 -12.00 -9.98 12.93
C ALA A 208 -11.68 -10.99 11.82
N VAL A 209 -12.50 -11.07 10.76
CA VAL A 209 -12.23 -11.88 9.58
C VAL A 209 -10.92 -11.45 8.92
N LEU A 210 -10.70 -10.15 8.75
CA LEU A 210 -9.49 -9.61 8.14
C LEU A 210 -8.22 -9.95 8.93
N VAL A 211 -8.26 -9.76 10.25
CA VAL A 211 -7.17 -10.13 11.16
C VAL A 211 -6.95 -11.64 11.14
N THR A 212 -8.02 -12.44 11.07
CA THR A 212 -7.91 -13.91 10.96
C THR A 212 -7.22 -14.32 9.67
N VAL A 213 -7.63 -13.76 8.52
CA VAL A 213 -6.96 -14.02 7.23
C VAL A 213 -5.49 -13.63 7.29
N TRP A 214 -5.17 -12.45 7.82
CA TRP A 214 -3.79 -12.01 7.99
C TRP A 214 -2.98 -12.96 8.87
N LEU A 215 -3.52 -13.36 10.03
CA LEU A 215 -2.87 -14.30 10.94
C LEU A 215 -2.66 -15.67 10.30
N CYS A 216 -3.63 -16.18 9.52
CA CYS A 216 -3.47 -17.43 8.78
C CYS A 216 -2.29 -17.37 7.80
N PHE A 217 -2.17 -16.28 7.03
CA PHE A 217 -1.02 -16.07 6.14
C PHE A 217 0.28 -15.93 6.94
N PHE A 218 0.30 -15.11 7.99
CA PHE A 218 1.46 -14.92 8.85
C PHE A 218 1.95 -16.25 9.44
N VAL A 219 1.05 -17.09 9.96
CA VAL A 219 1.36 -18.42 10.49
C VAL A 219 1.93 -19.33 9.40
N MET A 220 1.36 -19.33 8.19
CA MET A 220 1.94 -20.07 7.06
C MET A 220 3.39 -19.63 6.77
N HIS A 221 3.67 -18.34 6.83
CA HIS A 221 5.03 -17.81 6.64
C HIS A 221 5.98 -18.12 7.80
N LEU A 222 5.48 -18.19 9.04
CA LEU A 222 6.26 -18.67 10.18
C LEU A 222 6.66 -20.15 10.02
N PHE A 223 5.78 -20.98 9.45
CA PHE A 223 6.09 -22.39 9.18
C PHE A 223 7.14 -22.59 8.08
N ILE A 224 7.19 -21.70 7.08
CA ILE A 224 8.23 -21.71 6.05
C ILE A 224 9.62 -21.54 6.69
N GLY A 225 9.72 -20.70 7.74
CA GLY A 225 10.96 -20.45 8.47
C GLY A 225 11.99 -19.66 7.66
N GLY A 226 12.89 -18.95 8.35
CA GLY A 226 13.99 -18.22 7.71
C GLY A 226 15.13 -17.95 8.71
N GLU A 227 16.26 -17.42 8.25
CA GLU A 227 17.43 -17.21 9.12
C GLU A 227 17.13 -16.30 10.33
N GLY A 228 16.17 -15.37 10.21
CA GLY A 228 15.78 -14.44 11.28
C GLY A 228 14.85 -15.03 12.35
N ALA A 229 14.16 -16.13 12.06
CA ALA A 229 13.29 -16.82 13.01
C ALA A 229 13.52 -18.32 12.85
N LYS A 230 14.22 -18.95 13.81
CA LYS A 230 14.41 -20.41 13.88
C LYS A 230 13.04 -21.08 13.70
N GLY A 231 12.72 -21.51 12.48
CA GLY A 231 11.42 -22.06 12.15
C GLY A 231 11.14 -23.23 13.09
N ALA A 232 9.90 -23.34 13.57
CA ALA A 232 9.49 -24.41 14.48
C ALA A 232 9.67 -25.82 13.88
N SER A 233 9.93 -25.89 12.57
CA SER A 233 10.31 -27.07 11.81
C SER A 233 11.55 -26.74 10.98
N GLY A 234 12.66 -27.47 11.15
CA GLY A 234 13.89 -27.35 10.37
C GLY A 234 13.71 -27.76 8.90
N ILE A 235 12.82 -27.08 8.18
CA ILE A 235 12.54 -27.31 6.77
C ILE A 235 13.70 -26.73 5.97
N LYS A 236 14.32 -27.55 5.12
CA LYS A 236 15.40 -27.10 4.26
C LYS A 236 14.87 -26.03 3.28
N PRO A 237 15.57 -24.87 3.13
CA PRO A 237 15.28 -23.92 2.07
C PRO A 237 15.20 -24.65 0.73
N CYS A 238 14.16 -24.39 -0.05
CA CYS A 238 13.88 -25.05 -1.33
C CYS A 238 13.66 -26.57 -1.33
N GLY A 239 13.34 -27.16 -0.18
CA GLY A 239 12.77 -28.51 -0.14
C GLY A 239 11.36 -28.58 -0.73
N VAL A 240 10.88 -29.79 -1.02
CA VAL A 240 9.49 -30.02 -1.47
C VAL A 240 8.48 -29.43 -0.48
N ALA A 241 8.75 -29.52 0.83
CA ALA A 241 7.92 -28.92 1.87
C ALA A 241 7.83 -27.38 1.77
N TYR A 242 8.92 -26.69 1.43
CA TYR A 242 8.93 -25.23 1.23
C TYR A 242 7.99 -24.81 0.09
N TRP A 243 8.09 -25.49 -1.05
CA TRP A 243 7.25 -25.23 -2.22
C TRP A 243 5.80 -25.62 -1.98
N LEU A 244 5.54 -26.71 -1.24
CA LEU A 244 4.18 -27.11 -0.87
C LEU A 244 3.51 -26.08 0.04
N ILE A 245 4.21 -25.56 1.05
CA ILE A 245 3.66 -24.52 1.95
C ILE A 245 3.44 -23.21 1.19
N THR A 246 4.37 -22.83 0.30
CA THR A 246 4.20 -21.66 -0.56
C THR A 246 3.00 -21.83 -1.51
N ALA A 247 2.86 -23.00 -2.14
CA ALA A 247 1.73 -23.30 -3.02
C ALA A 247 0.41 -23.36 -2.25
N ALA A 248 0.41 -23.79 -0.98
CA ALA A 248 -0.76 -23.85 -0.11
C ALA A 248 -1.40 -22.47 0.17
N GLN A 249 -0.67 -21.37 -0.06
CA GLN A 249 -1.23 -20.02 0.04
C GLN A 249 -2.31 -19.75 -1.01
N ILE A 250 -2.21 -20.37 -2.19
CA ILE A 250 -3.20 -20.24 -3.27
C ILE A 250 -4.56 -20.84 -2.88
N PRO A 251 -4.68 -22.13 -2.49
CA PRO A 251 -5.95 -22.70 -2.09
C PRO A 251 -6.51 -22.02 -0.83
N VAL A 252 -5.67 -21.56 0.09
CA VAL A 252 -6.12 -20.79 1.26
C VAL A 252 -6.72 -19.45 0.83
N ALA A 253 -6.06 -18.70 -0.06
CA ALA A 253 -6.60 -17.45 -0.61
C ALA A 253 -7.94 -17.69 -1.32
N MET A 254 -8.01 -18.73 -2.17
CA MET A 254 -9.22 -19.09 -2.90
C MET A 254 -10.35 -19.50 -1.95
N ALA A 255 -10.07 -20.29 -0.90
CA ALA A 255 -11.04 -20.72 0.09
C ALA A 255 -11.62 -19.54 0.88
N PHE A 256 -10.77 -18.61 1.32
CA PHE A 256 -11.25 -17.39 2.01
C PHE A 256 -12.09 -16.53 1.07
N THR A 257 -11.62 -16.24 -0.14
CA THR A 257 -12.37 -15.44 -1.12
C THR A 257 -13.72 -16.10 -1.48
N ALA A 258 -13.75 -17.43 -1.66
CA ALA A 258 -14.96 -18.18 -1.93
C ALA A 258 -15.92 -18.19 -0.73
N CYS A 259 -15.42 -18.40 0.49
CA CYS A 259 -16.22 -18.40 1.71
C CYS A 259 -16.85 -17.03 1.97
N ILE A 260 -16.06 -15.96 1.87
CA ILE A 260 -16.50 -14.57 1.99
C ILE A 260 -17.55 -14.25 0.91
N GLY A 261 -17.28 -14.63 -0.34
CA GLY A 261 -18.22 -14.44 -1.45
C GLY A 261 -19.54 -15.19 -1.24
N HIS A 262 -19.48 -16.42 -0.76
CA HIS A 262 -20.67 -17.24 -0.48
C HIS A 262 -21.48 -16.68 0.70
N GLN A 263 -20.82 -16.25 1.78
CA GLN A 263 -21.48 -15.60 2.91
C GLN A 263 -22.17 -14.30 2.49
N ARG A 264 -21.52 -13.47 1.66
CA ARG A 264 -22.08 -12.21 1.15
C ARG A 264 -23.27 -12.45 0.23
N ARG A 265 -23.19 -13.43 -0.68
CA ARG A 265 -24.32 -13.83 -1.55
C ARG A 265 -25.52 -14.33 -0.73
N LYS A 266 -25.28 -15.15 0.29
CA LYS A 266 -26.33 -15.67 1.18
C LYS A 266 -27.00 -14.55 1.98
N SER A 267 -26.23 -13.60 2.50
CA SER A 267 -26.77 -12.44 3.22
C SER A 267 -27.59 -11.51 2.31
N GLN A 268 -27.18 -11.31 1.05
CA GLN A 268 -27.97 -10.55 0.07
C GLN A 268 -29.26 -11.26 -0.34
N ALA A 269 -29.24 -12.59 -0.47
CA ALA A 269 -30.44 -13.38 -0.76
C ALA A 269 -31.49 -13.29 0.37
N HIS A 270 -31.07 -13.13 1.63
CA HIS A 270 -31.98 -12.92 2.75
C HIS A 270 -32.55 -11.49 2.82
N GLN A 271 -31.84 -10.48 2.32
CA GLN A 271 -32.30 -9.09 2.32
C GLN A 271 -33.34 -8.80 1.23
N HIS A 272 -33.39 -9.59 0.15
CA HIS A 272 -34.31 -9.42 -0.98
C HIS A 272 -35.76 -9.92 -0.70
N GLY A 273 -36.05 -10.35 0.53
CA GLY A 273 -37.35 -10.91 0.92
C GLY A 273 -38.33 -9.93 1.60
N ILE A 274 -37.96 -8.68 1.83
CA ILE A 274 -38.84 -7.68 2.46
C ILE A 274 -38.77 -6.34 1.69
N ASP A 275 -39.86 -6.07 0.96
CA ASP A 275 -40.35 -4.82 0.35
C ASP A 275 -39.73 -4.23 -0.94
N GLN A 276 -40.65 -3.99 -1.89
CA GLN A 276 -40.57 -3.38 -3.24
C GLN A 276 -41.75 -2.36 -3.32
N PRO A 277 -41.92 -1.39 -4.28
CA PRO A 277 -41.09 -0.81 -5.35
C PRO A 277 -40.91 0.75 -5.20
N ARG A 278 -40.24 1.40 -6.18
CA ARG A 278 -40.17 2.87 -6.49
C ARG A 278 -38.90 3.62 -6.08
N LEU A 279 -37.89 3.61 -6.95
CA LEU A 279 -37.62 4.72 -7.88
C LEU A 279 -36.44 4.33 -8.79
N THR A 280 -36.78 4.26 -10.06
CA THR A 280 -36.08 3.72 -11.21
C THR A 280 -34.88 4.57 -11.62
N GLN A 281 -33.97 4.88 -10.68
CA GLN A 281 -32.76 5.68 -10.97
C GLN A 281 -31.50 5.20 -10.23
N ALA A 282 -31.62 4.26 -9.29
CA ALA A 282 -30.48 3.50 -8.74
C ALA A 282 -29.96 2.39 -9.69
N MET A 283 -30.62 2.18 -10.84
CA MET A 283 -30.25 1.18 -11.85
C MET A 283 -29.07 1.60 -12.76
N SER A 284 -28.49 2.80 -12.63
CA SER A 284 -27.29 3.17 -13.40
C SER A 284 -25.97 2.79 -12.70
N VAL A 285 -26.01 2.39 -11.42
CA VAL A 285 -24.82 2.01 -10.64
C VAL A 285 -24.60 0.49 -10.64
N SER A 286 -25.67 -0.31 -10.63
CA SER A 286 -25.58 -1.77 -10.76
C SER A 286 -25.11 -2.22 -12.16
N SER A 287 -25.50 -1.48 -13.21
CA SER A 287 -25.17 -1.84 -14.60
C SER A 287 -23.68 -1.74 -14.94
N LYS A 288 -22.87 -1.03 -14.13
CA LYS A 288 -21.41 -1.01 -14.28
C LYS A 288 -20.69 -2.04 -13.41
N LEU A 289 -21.32 -2.54 -12.36
CA LEU A 289 -20.81 -3.68 -11.57
C LEU A 289 -21.03 -5.00 -12.31
N ASP A 290 -22.14 -5.15 -13.03
CA ASP A 290 -22.44 -6.35 -13.84
C ASP A 290 -21.65 -6.41 -15.17
N ALA A 291 -20.97 -5.33 -15.55
CA ALA A 291 -20.21 -5.23 -16.80
C ALA A 291 -18.68 -5.36 -16.62
N LEU A 292 -18.16 -5.32 -15.39
CA LEU A 292 -16.77 -5.68 -15.12
C LEU A 292 -16.69 -7.16 -14.76
N PRO A 293 -15.82 -7.96 -15.41
CA PRO A 293 -15.66 -9.37 -15.06
C PRO A 293 -15.37 -9.48 -13.56
N ALA A 294 -16.10 -10.35 -12.85
CA ALA A 294 -15.93 -10.59 -11.41
C ALA A 294 -14.48 -10.90 -10.98
N PHE A 295 -13.61 -11.23 -11.95
CA PHE A 295 -12.20 -11.52 -11.78
C PHE A 295 -11.26 -10.30 -11.83
N VAL A 296 -11.68 -9.17 -12.40
CA VAL A 296 -10.80 -7.98 -12.58
C VAL A 296 -10.33 -7.42 -11.24
N PHE A 297 -11.24 -7.35 -10.26
CA PHE A 297 -10.92 -6.78 -8.96
C PHE A 297 -9.96 -7.66 -8.14
N PRO A 298 -10.17 -9.00 -8.02
CA PRO A 298 -9.17 -9.92 -7.45
C PRO A 298 -7.80 -9.87 -8.15
N VAL A 299 -7.77 -9.81 -9.48
CA VAL A 299 -6.51 -9.71 -10.23
C VAL A 299 -5.79 -8.38 -9.94
N ALA A 300 -6.52 -7.27 -9.92
CA ALA A 300 -5.96 -5.98 -9.58
C ALA A 300 -5.39 -5.97 -8.14
N ALA A 301 -6.10 -6.60 -7.19
CA ALA A 301 -5.61 -6.77 -5.82
C ALA A 301 -4.35 -7.64 -5.76
N LEU A 302 -4.32 -8.76 -6.48
CA LEU A 302 -3.16 -9.65 -6.54
C LEU A 302 -1.94 -8.97 -7.17
N LEU A 303 -2.10 -8.29 -8.30
CA LEU A 303 -1.03 -7.53 -8.96
C LEU A 303 -0.52 -6.41 -8.05
N THR A 304 -1.43 -5.71 -7.39
CA THR A 304 -1.04 -4.64 -6.46
C THR A 304 -0.30 -5.18 -5.26
N GLY A 305 -0.72 -6.33 -4.73
CA GLY A 305 0.01 -7.05 -3.69
C GLY A 305 1.41 -7.41 -4.15
N ALA A 306 1.54 -8.00 -5.35
CA ALA A 306 2.83 -8.36 -5.93
C ALA A 306 3.76 -7.15 -6.08
N MET A 307 3.26 -6.02 -6.57
CA MET A 307 4.04 -4.78 -6.65
C MET A 307 4.37 -4.21 -5.26
N SER A 308 3.46 -4.34 -4.29
CA SER A 308 3.70 -3.92 -2.91
C SER A 308 4.79 -4.74 -2.23
N GLY A 309 4.82 -6.06 -2.43
CA GLY A 309 5.86 -6.94 -1.90
C GLY A 309 7.19 -6.80 -2.64
N LEU A 310 7.14 -6.64 -3.96
CA LEU A 310 8.34 -6.51 -4.81
C LEU A 310 9.08 -5.19 -4.58
N PHE A 311 8.34 -4.09 -4.44
CA PHE A 311 8.93 -2.74 -4.36
C PHE A 311 8.75 -2.07 -3.00
N GLY A 312 8.02 -2.65 -2.05
CA GLY A 312 7.77 -2.02 -0.75
C GLY A 312 6.99 -0.70 -0.83
N ILE A 313 6.15 -0.50 -1.85
CA ILE A 313 5.46 0.78 -2.13
C ILE A 313 4.22 0.98 -1.23
N GLY A 314 3.59 -0.11 -0.79
CA GLY A 314 2.25 -0.07 -0.24
C GLY A 314 1.23 0.18 -1.35
N GLY A 315 0.42 -0.82 -1.69
CA GLY A 315 -0.48 -0.86 -2.85
C GLY A 315 -1.50 0.29 -3.06
N GLY A 316 -1.51 1.35 -2.26
CA GLY A 316 -2.50 2.43 -2.32
C GLY A 316 -2.49 3.19 -3.64
N LEU A 317 -1.30 3.34 -4.26
CA LEU A 317 -1.16 4.00 -5.57
C LEU A 317 -1.94 3.31 -6.70
N LEU A 318 -2.06 1.99 -6.64
CA LEU A 318 -2.76 1.19 -7.63
C LEU A 318 -4.22 0.93 -7.23
N LEU A 319 -4.49 0.66 -5.95
CA LEU A 319 -5.85 0.38 -5.49
C LEU A 319 -6.76 1.61 -5.52
N ASN A 320 -6.24 2.80 -5.20
CA ASN A 320 -7.10 3.99 -5.09
C ASN A 320 -7.78 4.33 -6.43
N PRO A 321 -7.08 4.35 -7.58
CA PRO A 321 -7.73 4.49 -8.89
C PRO A 321 -8.74 3.38 -9.21
N VAL A 322 -8.48 2.12 -8.82
CA VAL A 322 -9.39 1.00 -9.05
C VAL A 322 -10.68 1.18 -8.26
N LEU A 323 -10.59 1.61 -6.99
CA LEU A 323 -11.76 1.92 -6.15
C LEU A 323 -12.59 3.09 -6.71
N LEU A 324 -11.93 4.12 -7.25
CA LEU A 324 -12.62 5.23 -7.89
C LEU A 324 -13.34 4.80 -9.17
N GLN A 325 -12.76 3.87 -9.94
CA GLN A 325 -13.39 3.34 -11.17
C GLN A 325 -14.65 2.52 -10.89
N ILE A 326 -14.71 1.82 -9.77
CA ILE A 326 -15.90 1.10 -9.31
C ILE A 326 -16.92 2.01 -8.60
N GLY A 327 -16.67 3.34 -8.56
CA GLY A 327 -17.61 4.32 -8.05
C GLY A 327 -17.52 4.60 -6.54
N VAL A 328 -16.49 4.10 -5.84
CA VAL A 328 -16.28 4.42 -4.43
C VAL A 328 -15.91 5.91 -4.30
N PRO A 329 -16.55 6.68 -3.39
CA PRO A 329 -16.22 8.08 -3.18
C PRO A 329 -14.74 8.27 -2.82
N PRO A 330 -14.05 9.34 -3.30
CA PRO A 330 -12.61 9.53 -3.07
C PRO A 330 -12.19 9.51 -1.60
N LYS A 331 -13.04 10.03 -0.72
CA LYS A 331 -12.79 10.04 0.73
C LYS A 331 -12.78 8.64 1.32
N THR A 332 -13.75 7.80 0.94
CA THR A 332 -13.87 6.41 1.40
C THR A 332 -12.83 5.51 0.73
N ALA A 333 -12.55 5.73 -0.55
CA ALA A 333 -11.54 4.99 -1.31
C ALA A 333 -10.15 5.15 -0.69
N SER A 334 -9.75 6.39 -0.37
CA SER A 334 -8.47 6.70 0.28
C SER A 334 -8.33 6.05 1.66
N ALA A 335 -9.35 6.12 2.51
CA ALA A 335 -9.30 5.49 3.82
C ALA A 335 -9.29 3.95 3.73
N THR A 336 -10.06 3.38 2.79
CA THR A 336 -10.09 1.93 2.52
C THR A 336 -8.73 1.45 1.99
N THR A 337 -8.08 2.18 1.08
CA THR A 337 -6.74 1.82 0.60
C THR A 337 -5.70 1.87 1.71
N MET A 338 -5.67 2.91 2.55
CA MET A 338 -4.73 2.98 3.68
C MET A 338 -4.91 1.81 4.63
N PHE A 339 -6.16 1.43 4.90
CA PHE A 339 -6.47 0.27 5.72
C PHE A 339 -5.99 -1.05 5.09
N MET A 340 -6.23 -1.26 3.80
CA MET A 340 -5.73 -2.46 3.11
C MET A 340 -4.20 -2.51 3.02
N VAL A 341 -3.56 -1.36 2.75
CA VAL A 341 -2.10 -1.24 2.69
C VAL A 341 -1.47 -1.55 4.03
N LEU A 342 -2.09 -1.21 5.16
CA LEU A 342 -1.57 -1.55 6.49
C LEU A 342 -1.37 -3.06 6.66
N PHE A 343 -2.37 -3.88 6.31
CA PHE A 343 -2.25 -5.34 6.40
C PHE A 343 -1.28 -5.91 5.38
N CYS A 344 -1.29 -5.39 4.15
CA CYS A 344 -0.37 -5.83 3.10
C CYS A 344 1.09 -5.52 3.45
N ALA A 345 1.37 -4.29 3.89
CA ALA A 345 2.72 -3.84 4.23
C ALA A 345 3.23 -4.51 5.52
N SER A 346 2.37 -4.70 6.53
CA SER A 346 2.75 -5.45 7.74
C SER A 346 3.06 -6.91 7.45
N MET A 347 2.36 -7.52 6.48
CA MET A 347 2.66 -8.87 6.01
C MET A 347 4.02 -8.94 5.31
N SER A 348 4.30 -8.03 4.37
CA SER A 348 5.62 -7.97 3.71
C SER A 348 6.74 -7.64 4.70
N MET A 349 6.51 -6.75 5.66
CA MET A 349 7.42 -6.45 6.75
C MET A 349 7.74 -7.71 7.56
N ALA A 350 6.72 -8.48 7.95
CA ALA A 350 6.91 -9.75 8.63
C ALA A 350 7.72 -10.75 7.79
N GLN A 351 7.47 -10.83 6.48
CA GLN A 351 8.24 -11.69 5.58
C GLN A 351 9.72 -11.29 5.51
N PHE A 352 10.02 -10.00 5.35
CA PHE A 352 11.39 -9.51 5.36
C PHE A 352 12.10 -9.75 6.70
N VAL A 353 11.38 -9.67 7.83
CA VAL A 353 11.91 -10.04 9.15
C VAL A 353 12.23 -11.53 9.22
N ILE A 354 11.31 -12.39 8.78
CA ILE A 354 11.51 -13.86 8.77
C ILE A 354 12.70 -14.23 7.89
N LEU A 355 12.85 -13.57 6.74
CA LEU A 355 13.98 -13.73 5.81
C LEU A 355 15.32 -13.24 6.37
N GLY A 356 15.36 -12.61 7.55
CA GLY A 356 16.59 -12.20 8.21
C GLY A 356 17.06 -10.79 7.84
N LEU A 357 16.15 -9.82 7.72
CA LEU A 357 16.54 -8.42 7.51
C LEU A 357 17.52 -7.94 8.58
N GLN A 358 18.70 -7.50 8.14
CA GLN A 358 19.69 -6.86 9.01
C GLN A 358 19.30 -5.40 9.25
N GLY A 359 19.44 -4.91 10.50
CA GLY A 359 19.16 -3.51 10.83
C GLY A 359 17.70 -3.18 11.20
N ILE A 360 16.97 -4.14 11.78
CA ILE A 360 15.57 -3.97 12.23
C ILE A 360 15.40 -2.73 13.13
N ALA A 361 16.35 -2.44 14.02
CA ALA A 361 16.30 -1.26 14.89
C ALA A 361 16.22 0.05 14.09
N SER A 362 17.05 0.19 13.05
CA SER A 362 17.03 1.37 12.18
C SER A 362 15.74 1.44 11.36
N ALA A 363 15.26 0.30 10.84
CA ALA A 363 13.99 0.23 10.14
C ALA A 363 12.80 0.65 11.04
N LEU A 364 12.82 0.29 12.33
CA LEU A 364 11.84 0.74 13.32
C LEU A 364 11.92 2.24 13.60
N VAL A 365 13.12 2.84 13.62
CA VAL A 365 13.28 4.30 13.73
C VAL A 365 12.68 5.00 12.51
N TYR A 366 12.94 4.50 11.30
CA TYR A 366 12.29 5.01 10.08
C TYR A 366 10.77 4.84 10.11
N ALA A 367 10.25 3.72 10.64
CA ALA A 367 8.82 3.51 10.81
C ALA A 367 8.19 4.51 11.79
N ALA A 368 8.84 4.75 12.95
CA ALA A 368 8.37 5.69 13.96
C ALA A 368 8.38 7.13 13.44
N THR A 369 9.41 7.54 12.71
CA THR A 369 9.47 8.87 12.08
C THR A 369 8.36 9.02 11.03
N CYS A 370 8.11 8.00 10.20
CA CYS A 370 7.01 8.01 9.23
C CYS A 370 5.62 8.02 9.90
N PHE A 371 5.46 7.33 11.02
CA PHE A 371 4.23 7.37 11.82
C PHE A 371 3.92 8.80 12.26
N VAL A 372 4.88 9.49 12.89
CA VAL A 372 4.73 10.88 13.35
C VAL A 372 4.51 11.83 12.17
N ALA A 373 5.32 11.70 11.12
CA ALA A 373 5.23 12.51 9.91
C ALA A 373 3.86 12.43 9.24
N SER A 374 3.26 11.24 9.20
CA SER A 374 1.95 11.02 8.59
C SER A 374 0.83 11.67 9.40
N VAL A 375 0.87 11.61 10.74
CA VAL A 375 -0.08 12.35 11.60
C VAL A 375 0.03 13.85 11.36
N VAL A 376 1.26 14.38 11.37
CA VAL A 376 1.51 15.80 11.11
C VAL A 376 1.07 16.18 9.69
N GLY A 377 1.35 15.34 8.70
CA GLY A 377 0.97 15.53 7.30
C GLY A 377 -0.54 15.59 7.10
N LEU A 378 -1.30 14.66 7.70
CA LEU A 378 -2.77 14.69 7.63
C LEU A 378 -3.33 15.98 8.24
N ALA A 379 -2.87 16.37 9.42
CA ALA A 379 -3.32 17.59 10.08
C ALA A 379 -2.96 18.85 9.28
N ALA A 380 -1.72 18.92 8.77
CA ALA A 380 -1.24 20.03 7.96
C ALA A 380 -2.02 20.14 6.64
N ILE A 381 -2.35 19.02 6.02
CA ILE A 381 -2.99 19.01 4.70
C ILE A 381 -4.49 19.26 4.81
N GLU A 382 -5.19 18.79 5.85
CA GLU A 382 -6.55 19.27 6.13
C GLU A 382 -6.59 20.78 6.36
N GLY A 383 -5.54 21.34 6.96
CA GLY A 383 -5.35 22.79 7.07
C GLY A 383 -5.06 23.46 5.73
N ALA A 384 -4.19 22.87 4.92
CA ALA A 384 -3.77 23.39 3.62
C ALA A 384 -4.92 23.36 2.61
N ILE A 385 -5.69 22.27 2.51
CA ILE A 385 -6.87 22.17 1.63
C ILE A 385 -7.88 23.26 2.00
N ARG A 386 -8.14 23.46 3.30
CA ARG A 386 -9.05 24.53 3.77
C ARG A 386 -8.57 25.93 3.43
N ARG A 387 -7.25 26.18 3.40
CA ARG A 387 -6.67 27.48 3.01
C ARG A 387 -6.58 27.66 1.50
N SER A 388 -6.18 26.63 0.76
CA SER A 388 -5.85 26.69 -0.66
C SER A 388 -7.07 26.49 -1.56
N GLY A 389 -8.15 25.87 -1.05
CA GLY A 389 -9.39 25.60 -1.80
C GLY A 389 -9.22 24.68 -3.01
N ARG A 390 -8.04 24.05 -3.19
CA ARG A 390 -7.69 23.26 -4.38
C ARG A 390 -6.94 21.99 -4.00
N ALA A 391 -7.57 20.83 -4.19
CA ALA A 391 -6.96 19.53 -3.93
C ALA A 391 -5.95 19.14 -5.03
N SER A 392 -6.00 19.79 -6.20
CA SER A 392 -5.07 19.55 -7.32
C SER A 392 -3.61 19.80 -6.97
N LEU A 393 -3.31 20.74 -6.05
CA LEU A 393 -1.94 21.09 -5.67
C LEU A 393 -1.22 19.90 -5.02
N ILE A 394 -1.91 19.11 -4.21
CA ILE A 394 -1.35 17.92 -3.56
C ILE A 394 -1.01 16.86 -4.60
N VAL A 395 -1.90 16.64 -5.58
CA VAL A 395 -1.69 15.68 -6.66
C VAL A 395 -0.47 16.07 -7.50
N PHE A 396 -0.29 17.37 -7.80
CA PHE A 396 0.90 17.86 -8.50
C PHE A 396 2.18 17.72 -7.69
N MET A 397 2.15 18.01 -6.38
CA MET A 397 3.31 17.82 -5.51
C MET A 397 3.72 16.34 -5.49
N VAL A 398 2.78 15.42 -5.29
CA VAL A 398 3.04 13.97 -5.33
C VAL A 398 3.59 13.56 -6.71
N ALA A 399 2.99 14.04 -7.80
CA ALA A 399 3.45 13.75 -9.16
C ALA A 399 4.89 14.25 -9.40
N GLY A 400 5.23 15.44 -8.90
CA GLY A 400 6.57 16.01 -9.01
C GLY A 400 7.63 15.18 -8.29
N VAL A 401 7.34 14.76 -7.04
CA VAL A 401 8.28 13.91 -6.29
C VAL A 401 8.41 12.51 -6.94
N LEU A 402 7.31 11.95 -7.46
CA LEU A 402 7.34 10.69 -8.21
C LEU A 402 8.17 10.80 -9.50
N ALA A 403 8.03 11.90 -10.24
CA ALA A 403 8.80 12.17 -11.45
C ALA A 403 10.29 12.27 -11.14
N LEU A 404 10.66 13.04 -10.12
CA LEU A 404 12.04 13.16 -9.67
C LEU A 404 12.60 11.79 -9.26
N SER A 405 11.83 11.02 -8.49
CA SER A 405 12.20 9.67 -8.07
C SER A 405 12.43 8.72 -9.25
N ALA A 406 11.56 8.78 -10.26
CA ALA A 406 11.67 7.98 -11.48
C ALA A 406 12.96 8.29 -12.25
N VAL A 407 13.27 9.59 -12.43
CA VAL A 407 14.50 10.04 -13.10
C VAL A 407 15.73 9.57 -12.32
N VAL A 408 15.77 9.77 -11.00
CA VAL A 408 16.96 9.41 -10.23
C VAL A 408 17.18 7.91 -10.19
N ILE A 409 16.12 7.10 -10.00
CA ILE A 409 16.25 5.64 -10.02
C ILE A 409 16.67 5.14 -11.41
N ALA A 410 16.11 5.72 -12.49
CA ALA A 410 16.51 5.33 -13.84
C ALA A 410 17.99 5.63 -14.09
N CYS A 411 18.46 6.83 -13.75
CA CYS A 411 19.86 7.23 -13.96
C CYS A 411 20.85 6.47 -13.05
N SER A 412 20.60 6.44 -11.75
CA SER A 412 21.47 5.75 -10.78
C SER A 412 21.44 4.24 -10.94
N GLY A 413 20.27 3.69 -11.27
CA GLY A 413 20.11 2.29 -11.61
C GLY A 413 20.90 1.91 -12.86
N ALA A 414 20.78 2.69 -13.94
CA ALA A 414 21.55 2.45 -15.16
C ALA A 414 23.07 2.51 -14.91
N ALA A 415 23.54 3.47 -14.10
CA ALA A 415 24.95 3.57 -13.74
C ALA A 415 25.45 2.33 -12.97
N ARG A 416 24.69 1.85 -11.97
CA ARG A 416 25.04 0.65 -11.20
C ARG A 416 25.07 -0.61 -12.07
N VAL A 417 24.07 -0.78 -12.94
CA VAL A 417 24.01 -1.91 -13.87
C VAL A 417 25.20 -1.88 -14.83
N TRP A 418 25.58 -0.70 -15.32
CA TRP A 418 26.75 -0.54 -16.18
C TRP A 418 28.06 -0.92 -15.46
N GLU A 419 28.22 -0.50 -14.21
CA GLU A 419 29.39 -0.82 -13.39
C GLU A 419 29.49 -2.32 -13.09
N GLU A 420 28.38 -2.96 -12.70
CA GLU A 420 28.32 -4.41 -12.47
C GLU A 420 28.61 -5.19 -13.76
N TYR A 421 28.13 -4.72 -14.92
CA TYR A 421 28.36 -5.37 -16.21
C TYR A 421 29.83 -5.30 -16.61
N THR A 422 30.48 -4.17 -16.33
CA THR A 422 31.90 -3.96 -16.63
C THR A 422 32.81 -4.72 -15.65
N SER A 423 32.29 -5.12 -14.49
CA SER A 423 33.03 -5.81 -13.43
C SER A 423 32.92 -7.35 -13.47
N ASP A 424 32.33 -7.93 -14.53
CA ASP A 424 32.09 -9.38 -14.71
C ASP A 424 31.37 -10.05 -13.52
N GLN A 425 30.52 -9.31 -12.80
CA GLN A 425 29.75 -9.88 -11.69
C GLN A 425 28.54 -10.69 -12.19
N TYR A 426 28.18 -11.74 -11.44
CA TYR A 426 27.04 -12.60 -11.78
C TYR A 426 25.71 -11.83 -11.70
N MET A 427 25.15 -11.49 -12.86
CA MET A 427 23.85 -10.80 -13.02
C MET A 427 22.63 -11.72 -13.15
N GLY A 428 22.84 -13.03 -12.97
CA GLY A 428 21.78 -14.02 -13.11
C GLY A 428 20.78 -14.01 -11.95
N PHE A 429 19.69 -14.75 -12.12
CA PHE A 429 18.75 -14.98 -11.03
C PHE A 429 19.46 -15.63 -9.85
N LYS A 430 19.17 -15.13 -8.65
CA LYS A 430 19.54 -15.80 -7.41
C LYS A 430 18.42 -16.78 -7.13
N MET A 431 18.76 -18.02 -6.85
CA MET A 431 17.75 -18.92 -6.32
C MET A 431 17.30 -18.34 -4.97
N PRO A 432 16.01 -18.49 -4.58
CA PRO A 432 15.53 -18.09 -3.25
C PRO A 432 16.17 -18.89 -2.09
N CYS A 433 17.11 -19.76 -2.44
CA CYS A 433 17.98 -20.66 -1.71
C CYS A 433 19.35 -20.68 -2.42
#